data_AF-A0A938W7D2-F1
#
_entry.id   AF-A0A938W7D2-F1
#
_cell.length_a   1.000
_cell.length_b   1.000
_cell.length_c   1.000
_cell.angle_alpha   90.00
_cell.angle_beta   90.00
_cell.angle_gamma   90.00
#
_symmetry.space_group_name_H-M   'P 1'
#
loop_
_entity.id
_entity.type
_entity.pdbx_description
1 polymer ?
#
loop_
_entity_poly.entity_id
_entity_poly.type
_entity_poly.pdbx_seq_one_letter_code
_entity_poly.pdbx_strand_id
1 'polypeptide(L)'
;MSTERYLNHPTFGLLYRVAEAGEGRDLYATLYAQRMFFVVTLQERGAQFEVIPLMDARHIAEQNLARARRQSPELHNGWRQLFEKTFI
;
A
#
# COMPACT_ATOMS: atom_id res chain seq x y z
N MET A 1 -4.59 2.50 14.94
CA MET A 1 -3.86 1.57 14.03
C MET A 1 -2.87 2.39 13.23
N SER A 2 -1.61 1.98 13.15
CA SER A 2 -0.60 2.70 12.35
C SER A 2 -0.83 2.42 10.87
N THR A 3 -0.75 3.45 10.04
CA THR A 3 -0.76 3.31 8.57
C THR A 3 0.58 2.78 8.07
N GLU A 4 1.67 3.07 8.79
CA GLU A 4 3.03 2.66 8.50
C GLU A 4 3.25 1.17 8.76
N ARG A 5 3.64 0.44 7.71
CA ARG A 5 3.98 -0.97 7.75
C ARG A 5 5.03 -1.26 6.68
N TYR A 6 6.00 -2.10 7.01
CA TYR A 6 7.09 -2.48 6.11
C TYR A 6 7.14 -4.00 5.94
N LEU A 7 7.67 -4.45 4.82
CA LEU A 7 8.03 -5.85 4.58
C LEU A 7 9.25 -5.95 3.67
N ASN A 8 9.92 -7.10 3.65
CA ASN A 8 11.01 -7.36 2.72
C ASN A 8 10.53 -8.16 1.51
N HIS A 9 10.78 -7.64 0.31
CA HIS A 9 10.68 -8.37 -0.95
C HIS A 9 12.02 -9.05 -1.27
N PRO A 10 12.03 -10.33 -1.70
CA PRO A 10 13.28 -11.06 -1.96
C PRO A 10 14.24 -10.35 -2.94
N THR A 11 13.68 -9.70 -3.96
CA THR A 11 14.47 -9.01 -5.01
C THR A 11 14.64 -7.51 -4.77
N PHE A 12 13.61 -6.82 -4.24
CA PHE A 12 13.55 -5.35 -4.23
C PHE A 12 13.81 -4.75 -2.84
N GLY A 13 14.11 -5.60 -1.85
CA GLY A 13 14.37 -5.17 -0.48
C GLY A 13 13.12 -4.62 0.20
N LEU A 14 13.29 -3.56 0.99
CA LEU A 14 12.23 -3.02 1.83
C LEU A 14 11.11 -2.38 0.99
N LEU A 15 9.89 -2.83 1.22
CA LEU A 15 8.67 -2.20 0.72
C LEU A 15 7.94 -1.49 1.87
N TYR A 16 7.30 -0.38 1.56
CA TYR A 16 6.43 0.34 2.50
C TYR A 16 4.97 0.25 2.03
N ARG A 17 4.05 0.13 2.99
CA ARG A 17 2.62 0.06 2.70
C ARG A 17 2.10 1.43 2.29
N VAL A 18 1.35 1.46 1.20
CA VAL A 18 0.75 2.66 0.59
C VAL A 18 -0.74 2.75 0.92
N ALA A 19 -1.44 1.63 0.89
CA ALA A 19 -2.88 1.56 1.15
C ALA A 19 -3.31 0.14 1.54
N GLU A 20 -4.48 0.01 2.17
CA GLU A 20 -5.17 -1.28 2.28
C GLU A 20 -5.91 -1.56 0.97
N ALA A 21 -5.80 -2.77 0.43
CA ALA A 21 -6.48 -3.19 -0.81
C ALA A 21 -7.79 -3.97 -0.55
N GLY A 22 -8.09 -4.26 0.72
CA GLY A 22 -9.26 -5.04 1.13
C GLY A 22 -8.99 -6.55 1.12
N GLU A 23 -9.87 -7.32 1.78
CA GLU A 23 -9.78 -8.80 1.82
C GLU A 23 -8.43 -9.33 2.34
N GLY A 24 -7.85 -8.63 3.32
CA GLY A 24 -6.54 -9.00 3.88
C GLY A 24 -5.34 -8.72 2.96
N ARG A 25 -5.55 -7.97 1.86
CA ARG A 25 -4.51 -7.54 0.94
C ARG A 25 -4.11 -6.09 1.20
N ASP A 26 -2.85 -5.81 0.94
CA ASP A 26 -2.25 -4.49 1.13
C ASP A 26 -1.47 -4.08 -0.12
N LEU A 27 -1.51 -2.79 -0.47
CA LEU A 27 -0.70 -2.19 -1.52
C LEU A 27 0.65 -1.75 -0.95
N TYR A 28 1.72 -2.17 -1.59
CA TYR A 28 3.09 -1.83 -1.24
C TYR A 28 3.83 -1.17 -2.41
N ALA A 29 4.82 -0.33 -2.08
CA ALA A 29 5.74 0.25 -3.04
C ALA A 29 7.20 0.05 -2.62
N THR A 30 8.09 -0.04 -3.61
CA THR A 30 9.55 -0.13 -3.37
C THR A 30 10.10 1.14 -2.74
N LEU A 31 10.94 0.98 -1.72
CA LEU A 31 11.65 2.12 -1.12
C LEU A 31 12.91 2.51 -1.92
N TYR A 32 13.60 1.53 -2.53
CA TYR A 32 14.95 1.72 -3.10
C TYR A 32 15.02 1.60 -4.63
N ALA A 33 13.93 1.26 -5.32
CA ALA A 33 13.90 1.05 -6.76
C ALA A 33 13.03 2.10 -7.48
N GLN A 34 13.09 2.13 -8.82
CA GLN A 34 12.14 2.90 -9.64
C GLN A 34 10.72 2.43 -9.33
N ARG A 35 9.96 3.27 -8.61
CA ARG A 35 8.60 3.06 -8.05
C ARG A 35 7.84 1.87 -8.69
N MET A 36 8.05 0.67 -8.16
CA MET A 36 7.25 -0.51 -8.47
C MET A 36 6.19 -0.70 -7.39
N PHE A 37 5.04 -1.22 -7.79
CA PHE A 37 3.88 -1.43 -6.92
C PHE A 37 3.50 -2.89 -6.86
N PHE A 38 3.09 -3.33 -5.68
CA PHE A 38 2.72 -4.72 -5.42
C PHE A 38 1.43 -4.78 -4.61
N VAL A 39 0.48 -5.60 -5.06
CA VAL A 39 -0.56 -6.10 -4.16
C VAL A 39 0.02 -7.30 -3.43
N VAL A 40 0.02 -7.23 -2.10
CA VAL A 40 0.59 -8.26 -1.24
C VAL A 40 -0.51 -8.97 -0.48
N THR A 41 -0.51 -10.29 -0.60
CA THR A 41 -1.39 -11.17 0.19
C THR A 41 -0.51 -11.97 1.14
N LEU A 42 -0.71 -11.78 2.45
CA LEU A 42 -0.03 -12.56 3.47
C LEU A 42 -0.68 -13.95 3.56
N GLN A 43 0.14 -14.99 3.58
CA GLN A 43 -0.28 -16.38 3.71
C GLN A 43 0.37 -17.00 4.96
N GLU A 44 -0.14 -18.15 5.42
CA GLU A 44 0.43 -18.86 6.58
C GLU A 44 1.94 -19.14 6.43
N ARG A 45 2.41 -19.36 5.19
CA ARG A 45 3.80 -19.69 4.86
C ARG A 45 4.43 -18.70 3.87
N GLY A 46 4.21 -17.40 4.09
CA GLY A 46 4.93 -16.35 3.36
C GLY A 46 4.04 -15.23 2.87
N ALA A 47 4.44 -14.61 1.76
CA ALA A 47 3.69 -13.54 1.12
C ALA A 47 3.71 -13.74 -0.40
N GLN A 48 2.55 -13.54 -1.02
CA GLN A 48 2.42 -13.48 -2.48
C GLN A 48 2.51 -12.02 -2.91
N PHE A 49 3.33 -11.76 -3.93
CA PHE A 49 3.57 -10.44 -4.50
C PHE A 49 3.06 -10.39 -5.93
N GLU A 50 2.02 -9.59 -6.18
CA GLU A 50 1.49 -9.34 -7.51
C GLU A 50 1.92 -7.95 -7.96
N VAL A 51 2.72 -7.86 -9.02
CA VAL A 51 3.15 -6.57 -9.59
C VAL A 51 1.97 -5.92 -10.29
N ILE A 52 1.74 -4.63 -10.01
CA ILE A 52 0.70 -3.85 -10.68
C ILE A 52 1.23 -2.54 -11.28
N PRO A 53 0.61 -2.02 -12.35
CA PRO A 53 0.91 -0.71 -12.89
C PRO A 53 0.61 0.44 -11.91
N LEU A 54 1.25 1.58 -12.16
CA LEU A 54 1.06 2.83 -11.39
C LEU A 54 -0.42 3.25 -11.30
N MET A 55 -1.15 3.18 -12.41
CA MET A 55 -2.55 3.65 -12.44
C MET A 55 -3.48 2.77 -11.58
N ASP A 56 -3.26 1.46 -11.59
CA ASP A 56 -4.02 0.52 -10.76
C ASP A 56 -3.68 0.72 -9.28
N ALA A 57 -2.40 0.92 -8.95
CA ALA A 57 -1.95 1.23 -7.60
C ALA A 57 -2.58 2.53 -7.08
N ARG A 58 -2.61 3.58 -7.91
CA ARG A 58 -3.26 4.84 -7.58
C ARG A 58 -4.75 4.64 -7.33
N HIS A 59 -5.43 3.90 -8.19
CA HIS A 59 -6.86 3.62 -8.05
C HIS A 59 -7.18 2.90 -6.73
N ILE A 60 -6.40 1.89 -6.36
CA ILE A 60 -6.55 1.20 -5.06
C ILE A 60 -6.38 2.17 -3.89
N ALA A 61 -5.39 3.05 -3.96
CA ALA A 61 -5.14 4.03 -2.90
C ALA A 61 -6.26 5.08 -2.80
N GLU A 62 -6.85 5.51 -3.92
CA GLU A 62 -8.04 6.39 -3.94
C GLU A 62 -9.25 5.71 -3.29
N GLN A 63 -9.50 4.44 -3.59
CA GLN A 63 -10.56 3.67 -2.94
C GLN A 63 -10.32 3.55 -1.42
N ASN A 64 -9.07 3.35 -1.01
CA ASN A 64 -8.70 3.32 0.41
C ASN A 64 -8.98 4.66 1.11
N LEU A 65 -8.64 5.79 0.47
CA LEU A 65 -8.98 7.12 1.00
C LEU A 65 -10.49 7.29 1.19
N ALA A 66 -11.29 6.84 0.22
CA ALA A 66 -12.75 6.93 0.30
C ALA A 66 -13.34 6.05 1.42
N ARG A 67 -12.74 4.88 1.70
CA ARG A 67 -13.10 4.04 2.86
C ARG A 67 -12.68 4.70 4.18
N ALA A 68 -11.43 5.13 4.30
CA ALA A 68 -10.90 5.74 5.51
C ALA A 68 -11.65 7.01 5.90
N ARG A 69 -12.07 7.82 4.91
CA ARG A 69 -12.89 9.03 5.14
C ARG A 69 -14.21 8.74 5.86
N ARG A 70 -14.77 7.55 5.68
CA ARG A 70 -16.00 7.10 6.35
C ARG A 70 -15.74 6.51 7.74
N GLN A 71 -14.50 6.17 8.08
CA GLN A 71 -14.15 5.53 9.35
C GLN A 71 -13.72 6.54 10.40
N SER A 72 -12.72 7.38 10.10
CA SER A 72 -12.32 8.47 10.99
C SER A 72 -11.47 9.53 10.27
N PRO A 73 -11.50 10.80 10.72
CA PRO A 73 -10.61 11.84 10.19
C PRO A 73 -9.12 11.53 10.36
N GLU A 74 -8.72 10.97 11.50
CA GLU A 74 -7.33 10.64 11.83
C GLU A 74 -6.77 9.59 10.89
N LEU A 75 -7.53 8.51 10.67
CA LEU A 75 -7.14 7.43 9.76
C LEU A 75 -7.05 7.94 8.31
N HIS A 76 -8.04 8.74 7.90
CA HIS A 76 -8.04 9.34 6.57
C HIS A 76 -6.85 10.28 6.35
N ASN A 77 -6.48 11.08 7.36
CA ASN A 77 -5.31 11.95 7.30
C ASN A 77 -4.01 11.15 7.15
N GLY A 78 -3.85 10.05 7.90
CA GLY A 78 -2.69 9.15 7.78
C GLY A 78 -2.55 8.57 6.37
N TRP A 79 -3.65 8.10 5.77
CA TRP A 79 -3.62 7.60 4.39
C TRP A 79 -3.42 8.69 3.35
N ARG A 80 -3.95 9.90 3.58
CA ARG A 80 -3.76 11.03 2.65
C ARG A 80 -2.29 11.42 2.56
N GLN A 81 -1.57 11.46 3.68
CA GLN A 81 -0.13 11.76 3.68
C GLN A 81 0.68 10.74 2.88
N LEU A 82 0.36 9.44 3.01
CA LEU A 82 1.00 8.39 2.23
C LEU A 82 0.66 8.48 0.74
N PHE A 83 -0.59 8.80 0.41
CA PHE A 83 -1.02 9.00 -0.98
C PHE A 83 -0.24 10.15 -1.66
N GLU A 84 -0.19 11.32 -1.01
CA GLU A 84 0.54 12.50 -1.50
C GLU A 84 2.01 12.15 -1.75
N LYS A 85 2.70 11.57 -0.75
CA LYS A 85 4.12 11.19 -0.86
C LYS A 85 4.40 10.20 -2.01
N THR A 86 3.44 9.35 -2.34
CA THR A 86 3.62 8.23 -3.27
C THR A 86 3.24 8.58 -4.72
N PHE A 87 2.19 9.38 -4.91
CA PHE A 87 1.56 9.60 -6.22
C PHE A 87 1.55 11.05 -6.70
N ILE A 88 2.03 11.99 -5.89
CA ILE A 88 2.18 13.42 -6.22
C ILE A 88 3.68 13.76 -6.11
#